data_AF-A0A2E6A503-F1
#
_entry.id   AF-A0A2E6A503-F1
#
_cell.length_a   1.000
_cell.length_b   1.000
_cell.length_c   1.000
_cell.angle_alpha   90.00
_cell.angle_beta   90.00
_cell.angle_gamma   90.00
#
_symmetry.space_group_name_H-M   'P 1'
#
loop_
_entity.id
_entity.type
_entity.pdbx_description
1 polymer ?
#
loop_
_entity_poly.entity_id
_entity_poly.type
_entity_poly.pdbx_seq_one_letter_code
_entity_poly.pdbx_strand_id
1 'polypeptide(L)'
;MLRDATAAFDEHYAPGDQLLLIGFSRGAATARRFASIIAKSTTERLGDVPPFIYLAVFDTVASFGLPDFDRDNRPKSEFLFENGRSLAPQVAKALHMVSLDERRGPFQPTHMNRQRGVVEEVWFAGVHSDVVVGFLKDGLSDVTLRHSLDWIARELPQVRFDAPSPHMLGAALPEGADYVISAADVAVAPNPSGKSHASGNWFTDLAGATEDRICCVIQDDEPTSVPPLLHWSLAARIRGELEYRPDPLNQISFEVLPMQAGDSIEVFSGYNALLPPGLR
;
A
#
# COMPACT_ATOMS: atom_id res chain seq x y z
N MET A 1 16.88 -13.32 2.95
CA MET A 1 16.02 -12.19 3.35
C MET A 1 15.39 -12.38 4.72
N LEU A 2 14.34 -13.20 4.92
CA LEU A 2 13.69 -13.31 6.25
C LEU A 2 14.66 -13.75 7.36
N ARG A 3 15.51 -14.75 7.09
CA ARG A 3 16.54 -15.19 8.02
C ARG A 3 17.51 -14.07 8.41
N ASP A 4 17.96 -13.29 7.42
CA ASP A 4 18.93 -12.21 7.63
C ASP A 4 18.27 -11.05 8.40
N ALA A 5 17.02 -10.73 8.08
CA ALA A 5 16.23 -9.74 8.82
C ALA A 5 15.98 -10.16 10.26
N THR A 6 15.69 -11.44 10.52
CA THR A 6 15.54 -11.97 11.89
C THR A 6 16.85 -11.91 12.65
N ALA A 7 17.97 -12.30 12.03
CA ALA A 7 19.28 -12.19 12.66
C ALA A 7 19.64 -10.74 13.01
N ALA A 8 19.40 -9.79 12.10
CA ALA A 8 19.61 -8.37 12.36
C ALA A 8 18.70 -7.82 13.47
N PHE A 9 17.44 -8.27 13.52
CA PHE A 9 16.54 -7.93 14.62
C PHE A 9 17.09 -8.46 15.96
N ASP A 10 17.49 -9.72 16.03
CA ASP A 10 18.03 -10.33 17.25
C ASP A 10 19.32 -9.64 17.73
N GLU A 11 20.13 -9.13 16.79
CA GLU A 11 21.39 -8.42 17.08
C GLU A 11 21.17 -6.97 17.58
N HIS A 12 20.17 -6.27 17.03
CA HIS A 12 20.02 -4.82 17.24
C HIS A 12 18.85 -4.42 18.13
N TYR A 13 17.81 -5.25 18.25
CA TYR A 13 16.61 -4.88 18.99
C TYR A 13 16.81 -4.92 20.50
N ALA A 14 16.51 -3.79 21.14
CA ALA A 14 16.36 -3.67 22.59
C ALA A 14 14.89 -3.46 22.97
N PRO A 15 14.44 -3.96 24.14
CA PRO A 15 13.11 -3.65 24.65
C PRO A 15 12.87 -2.13 24.74
N GLY A 16 11.82 -1.65 24.09
CA GLY A 16 11.49 -0.22 23.98
C GLY A 16 11.77 0.36 22.60
N ASP A 17 12.51 -0.35 21.73
CA ASP A 17 12.69 0.05 20.35
C ASP A 17 11.38 -0.07 19.57
N GLN A 18 11.20 0.82 18.59
CA GLN A 18 10.12 0.76 17.62
C GLN A 18 10.65 0.26 16.29
N LEU A 19 9.85 -0.55 15.60
CA LEU A 19 10.25 -1.13 14.33
C LEU A 19 9.35 -0.64 13.20
N LEU A 20 9.93 0.08 12.24
CA LEU A 20 9.25 0.47 11.00
C LEU A 20 9.56 -0.56 9.90
N LEU A 21 8.52 -1.20 9.37
CA LEU A 21 8.60 -2.15 8.27
C LEU A 21 7.95 -1.56 7.04
N ILE A 22 8.72 -1.47 5.95
CA ILE A 22 8.25 -0.97 4.66
C ILE A 22 8.37 -2.09 3.62
N GLY A 23 7.36 -2.26 2.78
CA GLY A 23 7.43 -3.25 1.71
C GLY A 23 6.44 -3.00 0.59
N PHE A 24 6.78 -3.49 -0.60
CA PHE A 24 5.95 -3.43 -1.80
C PHE A 24 5.69 -4.82 -2.38
N SER A 25 4.48 -5.09 -2.86
CA SER A 25 4.17 -6.32 -3.61
C SER A 25 4.46 -7.58 -2.79
N ARG A 26 5.31 -8.48 -3.28
CA ARG A 26 5.81 -9.64 -2.52
C ARG A 26 6.73 -9.24 -1.36
N GLY A 27 7.40 -8.09 -1.45
CA GLY A 27 8.14 -7.48 -0.35
C GLY A 27 7.22 -7.03 0.79
N ALA A 28 6.02 -6.51 0.48
CA ALA A 28 4.99 -6.24 1.48
C ALA A 28 4.50 -7.51 2.17
N ALA A 29 4.29 -8.58 1.42
CA ALA A 29 3.95 -9.89 2.01
C ALA A 29 5.07 -10.40 2.93
N THR A 30 6.33 -10.20 2.52
CA THR A 30 7.50 -10.54 3.33
C THR A 30 7.59 -9.69 4.60
N ALA A 31 7.33 -8.38 4.53
CA ALA A 31 7.30 -7.48 5.68
C ALA A 31 6.21 -7.86 6.69
N ARG A 32 5.00 -8.18 6.20
CA ARG A 32 3.89 -8.69 7.02
C ARG A 32 4.26 -10.00 7.72
N ARG A 33 4.83 -10.96 7.00
CA ARG A 33 5.28 -12.23 7.58
C ARG A 33 6.40 -12.02 8.60
N PHE A 34 7.34 -11.12 8.31
CA PHE A 34 8.41 -10.77 9.22
C PHE A 34 7.85 -10.21 10.53
N ALA A 35 6.86 -9.31 10.48
CA ALA A 35 6.16 -8.77 11.65
C ALA A 35 5.59 -9.89 12.54
N SER A 36 4.97 -10.92 11.97
CA SER A 36 4.45 -12.06 12.75
C SER A 36 5.56 -12.87 13.42
N ILE A 37 6.67 -13.12 12.71
CA ILE A 37 7.81 -13.89 13.24
C ILE A 37 8.43 -13.17 14.45
N ILE A 38 8.70 -11.86 14.32
CA ILE A 38 9.32 -11.08 15.40
C ILE A 38 8.34 -10.86 16.56
N ALA A 39 7.05 -10.68 16.28
CA ALA A 39 6.03 -10.54 17.31
C ALA A 39 5.97 -11.78 18.20
N LYS A 40 5.91 -12.97 17.58
CA LYS A 40 5.91 -14.25 18.28
C LYS A 40 7.19 -14.45 19.09
N SER A 41 8.35 -14.34 18.45
CA SER A 41 9.64 -14.56 19.13
C SER A 41 9.89 -13.57 20.26
N THR A 42 9.51 -12.30 20.11
CA THR A 42 9.63 -11.29 21.16
C THR A 42 8.71 -11.61 22.34
N THR A 43 7.47 -12.00 22.07
CA THR A 43 6.51 -12.39 23.12
C THR A 43 6.98 -13.62 23.88
N GLU A 44 7.50 -14.63 23.18
CA GLU A 44 8.07 -15.84 23.80
C GLU A 44 9.28 -15.51 24.69
N ARG A 45 10.10 -14.52 24.29
CA ARG A 45 11.35 -14.18 24.97
C ARG A 45 11.18 -13.19 26.13
N LEU A 46 10.25 -12.25 26.01
CA LEU A 46 10.06 -11.13 26.94
C LEU A 46 8.73 -11.16 27.69
N GLY A 47 7.81 -12.06 27.33
CA GLY A 47 6.45 -12.10 27.88
C GLY A 47 5.52 -11.12 27.18
N ASP A 48 4.59 -10.54 27.94
CA ASP A 48 3.66 -9.55 27.41
C ASP A 48 4.39 -8.24 27.07
N VAL A 49 4.42 -7.90 25.78
CA VAL A 49 5.11 -6.72 25.25
C VAL A 49 4.10 -5.82 24.55
N PRO A 50 4.14 -4.50 24.78
CA PRO A 50 3.24 -3.57 24.09
C PRO A 50 3.52 -3.58 22.58
N PRO A 51 2.54 -3.18 21.75
CA PRO A 51 2.76 -3.02 20.32
C PRO A 51 3.90 -2.06 19.99
N PHE A 52 4.80 -2.47 19.10
CA PHE A 52 6.02 -1.73 18.76
C PHE A 52 6.32 -1.71 17.26
N ILE A 53 5.54 -2.43 16.45
CA ILE A 53 5.75 -2.56 14.99
C ILE A 53 4.83 -1.57 14.26
N TYR A 54 5.39 -0.82 13.33
CA TYR A 54 4.72 0.09 12.42
C TYR A 54 4.92 -0.44 11.00
N LEU A 55 3.85 -0.74 10.31
CA LEU A 55 3.89 -1.43 9.02
C LEU A 55 3.35 -0.51 7.92
N ALA A 56 4.20 -0.02 7.03
CA ALA A 56 3.79 0.74 5.85
C ALA A 56 4.01 -0.09 4.59
N VAL A 57 2.95 -0.67 4.06
CA VAL A 57 3.03 -1.53 2.88
C VAL A 57 2.26 -0.98 1.71
N PHE A 58 2.74 -1.35 0.54
CA PHE A 58 2.17 -0.93 -0.71
C PHE A 58 1.80 -2.16 -1.54
N ASP A 59 0.55 -2.16 -1.98
CA ASP A 59 -0.06 -3.09 -2.92
C ASP A 59 0.38 -4.54 -2.72
N THR A 60 0.08 -5.08 -1.53
CA THR A 60 0.53 -6.43 -1.14
C THR A 60 -0.02 -7.48 -2.11
N VAL A 61 0.86 -8.32 -2.68
CA VAL A 61 0.45 -9.47 -3.49
C VAL A 61 1.10 -10.73 -2.92
N ALA A 62 0.26 -11.68 -2.49
CA ALA A 62 0.66 -12.90 -1.79
C ALA A 62 0.79 -14.14 -2.71
N SER A 63 0.78 -13.97 -4.04
CA SER A 63 0.78 -15.10 -4.98
C SER A 63 2.09 -15.92 -4.93
N PHE A 64 2.03 -17.05 -4.23
CA PHE A 64 2.96 -18.18 -4.34
C PHE A 64 2.14 -19.40 -4.79
N GLY A 65 2.09 -19.69 -6.10
CA GLY A 65 1.40 -20.87 -6.64
C GLY A 65 0.61 -20.62 -7.94
N LEU A 66 0.07 -21.71 -8.52
CA LEU A 66 -0.77 -21.67 -9.72
C LEU A 66 -2.02 -20.78 -9.48
N PRO A 67 -2.46 -20.01 -10.48
CA PRO A 67 -3.63 -19.15 -10.35
C PRO A 67 -4.89 -19.98 -10.08
N ASP A 68 -5.60 -19.62 -9.02
CA ASP A 68 -6.97 -20.06 -8.75
C ASP A 68 -7.91 -19.06 -9.42
N PHE A 69 -8.72 -19.53 -10.37
CA PHE A 69 -9.61 -18.70 -11.20
C PHE A 69 -11.05 -18.69 -10.68
N ASP A 70 -11.28 -19.16 -9.45
CA ASP A 70 -12.58 -19.16 -8.81
C ASP A 70 -12.87 -17.79 -8.16
N ARG A 71 -13.93 -17.13 -8.64
CA ARG A 71 -14.35 -15.78 -8.23
C ARG A 71 -14.81 -15.72 -6.77
N ASP A 72 -15.35 -16.83 -6.26
CA ASP A 72 -15.87 -16.93 -4.90
C ASP A 72 -14.84 -17.53 -3.93
N ASN A 73 -13.71 -18.02 -4.46
CA ASN A 73 -12.69 -18.72 -3.69
C ASN A 73 -11.31 -18.11 -3.95
N ARG A 74 -10.97 -17.11 -3.13
CA ARG A 74 -9.68 -16.42 -3.19
C ARG A 74 -8.54 -17.41 -2.93
N PRO A 75 -7.36 -17.24 -3.58
CA PRO A 75 -6.22 -18.11 -3.36
C PRO A 75 -5.90 -18.19 -1.86
N LYS A 76 -6.11 -19.38 -1.30
CA LYS A 76 -5.72 -19.73 0.07
C LYS A 76 -4.20 -19.81 0.13
N SER A 77 -3.53 -18.67 0.12
CA SER A 77 -2.15 -18.61 0.60
C SER A 77 -2.16 -18.73 2.13
N GLU A 78 -2.54 -19.92 2.62
CA GLU A 78 -2.41 -20.33 4.04
C GLU A 78 -0.97 -20.11 4.55
N PHE A 79 0.00 -20.08 3.64
CA PHE A 79 1.42 -19.98 3.96
C PHE A 79 1.93 -18.58 4.35
N LEU A 80 1.17 -17.50 4.14
CA LEU A 80 1.68 -16.14 4.38
C LEU A 80 1.13 -15.45 5.62
N PHE A 81 -0.06 -15.82 6.11
CA PHE A 81 -0.69 -15.11 7.22
C PHE A 81 -1.19 -16.08 8.29
N GLU A 82 -0.34 -16.29 9.29
CA GLU A 82 -0.76 -16.88 10.57
C GLU A 82 -1.90 -16.01 11.15
N ASN A 83 -2.99 -16.62 11.63
CA ASN A 83 -4.20 -15.97 12.19
C ASN A 83 -5.18 -15.34 11.19
N GLY A 84 -5.44 -15.97 10.04
CA GLY A 84 -6.52 -15.55 9.14
C GLY A 84 -6.37 -14.11 8.66
N ARG A 85 -5.23 -13.79 8.03
CA ARG A 85 -4.85 -12.44 7.52
C ARG A 85 -4.89 -11.29 8.54
N SER A 86 -5.07 -11.59 9.82
CA SER A 86 -4.96 -10.62 10.90
C SER A 86 -3.49 -10.26 11.15
N LEU A 87 -3.25 -9.01 11.55
CA LEU A 87 -1.92 -8.58 11.93
C LEU A 87 -1.55 -9.15 13.31
N ALA A 88 -0.26 -9.33 13.55
CA ALA A 88 0.21 -9.72 14.87
C ALA A 88 -0.16 -8.64 15.92
N PRO A 89 -0.48 -9.01 17.18
CA PRO A 89 -0.85 -8.05 18.22
C PRO A 89 0.20 -6.95 18.45
N GLN A 90 1.46 -7.24 18.16
CA GLN A 90 2.57 -6.31 18.31
C GLN A 90 2.63 -5.24 17.20
N VAL A 91 1.77 -5.31 16.19
CA VAL A 91 1.60 -4.25 15.20
C VAL A 91 0.77 -3.12 15.80
N ALA A 92 1.43 -2.02 16.13
CA ALA A 92 0.83 -0.82 16.68
C ALA A 92 -0.03 -0.09 15.65
N LYS A 93 0.50 0.05 14.43
CA LYS A 93 -0.11 0.77 13.31
C LYS A 93 0.26 0.11 11.99
N ALA A 94 -0.67 0.09 11.05
CA ALA A 94 -0.44 -0.42 9.71
C ALA A 94 -1.11 0.47 8.66
N LEU A 95 -0.34 0.91 7.67
CA LEU A 95 -0.80 1.55 6.45
C LEU A 95 -0.68 0.55 5.29
N HIS A 96 -1.76 0.40 4.52
CA HIS A 96 -1.76 -0.37 3.30
C HIS A 96 -2.28 0.48 2.14
N MET A 97 -1.39 0.87 1.22
CA MET A 97 -1.74 1.66 0.05
C MET A 97 -2.02 0.71 -1.12
N VAL A 98 -3.24 0.71 -1.66
CA VAL A 98 -3.72 -0.29 -2.63
C VAL A 98 -4.01 0.38 -3.98
N SER A 99 -3.59 -0.26 -5.07
CA SER A 99 -3.86 0.20 -6.43
C SER A 99 -5.28 -0.16 -6.88
N LEU A 100 -6.00 0.79 -7.47
CA LEU A 100 -7.38 0.56 -7.94
C LEU A 100 -7.40 -0.03 -9.37
N ASP A 101 -6.50 0.43 -10.24
CA ASP A 101 -6.62 0.21 -11.68
C ASP A 101 -5.84 -1.02 -12.18
N GLU A 102 -5.20 -1.77 -11.29
CA GLU A 102 -4.50 -3.01 -11.65
C GLU A 102 -5.52 -4.12 -11.98
N ARG A 103 -5.35 -4.77 -13.13
CA ARG A 103 -6.30 -5.76 -13.65
C ARG A 103 -5.71 -7.15 -13.87
N ARG A 104 -4.41 -7.35 -13.72
CA ARG A 104 -3.78 -8.65 -13.93
C ARG A 104 -4.20 -9.60 -12.80
N GLY A 105 -4.89 -10.70 -13.11
CA GLY A 105 -5.35 -11.68 -12.11
C GLY A 105 -4.30 -12.13 -11.08
N PRO A 106 -3.04 -12.41 -11.45
CA PRO A 106 -1.98 -12.76 -10.48
C PRO A 106 -1.58 -11.64 -9.49
N PHE A 107 -2.05 -10.41 -9.72
CA PHE A 107 -1.80 -9.21 -8.93
C PHE A 107 -3.04 -8.77 -8.13
N GLN A 108 -3.98 -9.68 -7.84
CA GLN A 108 -5.05 -9.37 -6.89
C GLN A 108 -4.43 -9.03 -5.51
N PRO A 109 -4.89 -7.94 -4.87
CA PRO A 109 -4.29 -7.47 -3.63
C PRO A 109 -4.66 -8.40 -2.49
N THR A 110 -3.72 -8.55 -1.56
CA THR A 110 -3.96 -9.23 -0.30
C THR A 110 -4.26 -8.20 0.78
N HIS A 111 -5.53 -7.98 1.03
CA HIS A 111 -6.02 -7.02 2.03
C HIS A 111 -5.53 -7.33 3.45
N MET A 112 -5.64 -6.33 4.33
CA MET A 112 -5.57 -6.53 5.77
C MET A 112 -6.98 -6.60 6.35
N ASN A 113 -7.19 -7.47 7.35
CA ASN A 113 -8.43 -7.43 8.11
C ASN A 113 -8.58 -6.08 8.82
N ARG A 114 -9.79 -5.54 8.77
CA ARG A 114 -10.14 -4.28 9.41
C ARG A 114 -9.89 -4.37 10.91
N GLN A 115 -9.02 -3.48 11.39
CA GLN A 115 -8.76 -3.32 12.82
C GLN A 115 -8.77 -1.84 13.15
N ARG A 116 -9.88 -1.36 13.72
CA ARG A 116 -10.10 0.07 14.00
C ARG A 116 -8.96 0.63 14.85
N GLY A 117 -8.41 1.76 14.44
CA GLY A 117 -7.31 2.43 15.13
C GLY A 117 -5.92 1.84 14.86
N VAL A 118 -5.82 0.70 14.17
CA VAL A 118 -4.55 0.04 13.82
C VAL A 118 -4.33 0.02 12.32
N VAL A 119 -5.29 -0.51 11.54
CA VAL A 119 -5.19 -0.66 10.08
C VAL A 119 -5.84 0.52 9.36
N GLU A 120 -5.07 1.16 8.50
CA GLU A 120 -5.49 2.18 7.53
C GLU A 120 -5.19 1.63 6.11
N GLU A 121 -6.21 1.08 5.46
CA GLU A 121 -6.09 0.61 4.06
C GLU A 121 -6.72 1.64 3.13
N VAL A 122 -5.92 2.21 2.23
CA VAL A 122 -6.28 3.37 1.41
C VAL A 122 -6.09 3.05 -0.07
N TRP A 123 -7.11 3.33 -0.87
CA TRP A 123 -7.10 3.10 -2.32
C TRP A 123 -6.62 4.32 -3.10
N PHE A 124 -5.76 4.07 -4.10
CA PHE A 124 -5.15 5.07 -4.98
C PHE A 124 -5.41 4.73 -6.45
N ALA A 125 -5.49 5.77 -7.28
CA ALA A 125 -5.50 5.62 -8.74
C ALA A 125 -4.14 5.11 -9.24
N GLY A 126 -4.15 4.39 -10.36
CA GLY A 126 -2.99 3.76 -10.98
C GLY A 126 -2.96 2.24 -10.83
N VAL A 127 -2.07 1.60 -11.59
CA VAL A 127 -1.82 0.14 -11.51
C VAL A 127 -0.81 -0.20 -10.41
N HIS A 128 -0.46 -1.48 -10.26
CA HIS A 128 0.42 -1.99 -9.20
C HIS A 128 1.74 -1.21 -9.06
N SER A 129 2.37 -0.83 -10.18
CA SER A 129 3.59 -0.03 -10.18
C SER A 129 3.33 1.44 -9.84
N ASP A 130 2.21 2.02 -10.29
CA ASP A 130 1.92 3.45 -10.04
C ASP A 130 1.74 3.78 -8.54
N VAL A 131 1.46 2.78 -7.70
CA VAL A 131 1.35 2.95 -6.24
C VAL A 131 2.70 2.92 -5.50
N VAL A 132 3.81 2.49 -6.13
CA VAL A 132 5.16 2.47 -5.49
C VAL A 132 6.29 2.78 -6.45
N VAL A 133 6.33 2.03 -7.54
CA VAL A 133 7.43 1.93 -8.48
C VAL A 133 7.20 2.91 -9.64
N GLY A 134 8.03 3.94 -9.64
CA GLY A 134 9.20 3.84 -10.49
C GLY A 134 9.00 4.20 -11.95
N PHE A 135 8.25 5.27 -12.22
CA PHE A 135 8.43 6.00 -13.47
C PHE A 135 8.87 7.43 -13.18
N LEU A 136 10.01 7.79 -13.76
CA LEU A 136 10.60 9.11 -13.59
C LEU A 136 9.62 10.17 -14.11
N LYS A 137 9.13 11.02 -13.21
CA LYS A 137 8.29 12.21 -13.47
C LYS A 137 6.82 11.95 -13.86
N ASP A 138 6.22 10.83 -13.46
CA ASP A 138 4.80 10.57 -13.75
C ASP A 138 3.85 10.91 -12.59
N GLY A 139 4.37 11.11 -11.38
CA GLY A 139 3.69 11.80 -10.28
C GLY A 139 2.60 11.01 -9.52
N LEU A 140 2.10 9.88 -10.03
CA LEU A 140 1.16 9.03 -9.28
C LEU A 140 1.82 8.35 -8.07
N SER A 141 3.02 7.79 -8.26
CA SER A 141 3.80 7.19 -7.17
C SER A 141 4.23 8.23 -6.12
N ASP A 142 4.32 9.49 -6.52
CA ASP A 142 4.67 10.57 -5.59
C ASP A 142 3.51 10.90 -4.67
N VAL A 143 2.26 10.66 -5.11
CA VAL A 143 1.07 10.77 -4.24
C VAL A 143 1.14 9.75 -3.11
N THR A 144 1.40 8.48 -3.42
CA THR A 144 1.48 7.41 -2.41
C THR A 144 2.72 7.56 -1.55
N LEU A 145 3.86 7.93 -2.14
CA LEU A 145 5.08 8.24 -1.37
C LEU A 145 4.83 9.38 -0.39
N ARG A 146 4.27 10.51 -0.84
CA ARG A 146 3.91 11.63 0.04
C ARG A 146 3.00 11.17 1.18
N HIS A 147 1.93 10.45 0.85
CA HIS A 147 1.00 9.93 1.85
C HIS A 147 1.69 9.02 2.88
N SER A 148 2.60 8.13 2.44
CA SER A 148 3.37 7.27 3.34
C SER A 148 4.32 8.05 4.26
N LEU A 149 4.97 9.10 3.75
CA LEU A 149 5.86 9.95 4.54
C LEU A 149 5.06 10.74 5.58
N ASP A 150 3.91 11.28 5.21
CA ASP A 150 3.02 12.01 6.12
C ASP A 150 2.46 11.07 7.20
N TRP A 151 2.11 9.83 6.84
CA TRP A 151 1.73 8.80 7.80
C TRP A 151 2.86 8.44 8.76
N ILE A 152 4.09 8.23 8.26
CA ILE A 152 5.26 7.94 9.12
C ILE A 152 5.50 9.11 10.08
N ALA A 153 5.47 10.35 9.59
CA ALA A 153 5.65 11.54 10.44
C ALA A 153 4.57 11.66 11.53
N ARG A 154 3.34 11.22 11.24
CA ARG A 154 2.21 11.22 12.19
C ARG A 154 2.35 10.12 13.25
N GLU A 155 2.67 8.89 12.85
CA GLU A 155 2.70 7.73 13.74
C GLU A 155 4.05 7.55 14.47
N LEU A 156 5.14 8.08 13.89
CA LEU A 156 6.51 8.02 14.39
C LEU A 156 7.14 9.43 14.40
N PRO A 157 6.69 10.33 15.30
CA PRO A 157 7.11 11.74 15.31
C PRO A 157 8.60 11.96 15.60
N GLN A 158 9.31 10.93 16.07
CA GLN A 158 10.77 10.95 16.22
C GLN A 158 11.52 10.76 14.89
N VAL A 159 10.86 10.23 13.86
CA VAL A 159 11.43 10.08 12.51
C VAL A 159 11.33 11.43 11.79
N ARG A 160 12.46 11.88 11.25
CA ARG A 160 12.55 13.12 10.47
C ARG A 160 13.04 12.80 9.08
N PHE A 161 12.40 13.42 8.09
CA PHE A 161 12.79 13.32 6.69
C PHE A 161 13.48 14.61 6.28
N ASP A 162 14.81 14.54 6.07
CA ASP A 162 15.60 15.65 5.56
C ASP A 162 15.81 15.50 4.06
N ALA A 163 15.86 16.63 3.35
CA ALA A 163 16.24 16.62 1.95
C ALA A 163 17.71 16.18 1.82
N PRO A 164 18.02 15.17 1.00
CA PRO A 164 19.38 14.66 0.90
C PRO A 164 20.29 15.71 0.24
N SER A 165 21.50 15.88 0.77
CA SER A 165 22.51 16.73 0.16
C SER A 165 23.13 16.02 -1.05
N PRO A 166 23.72 16.75 -2.02
CA PRO A 166 24.42 16.11 -3.13
C PRO A 166 25.51 15.12 -2.68
N HIS A 167 26.15 15.38 -1.53
CA HIS A 167 27.11 14.46 -0.94
C HIS A 167 26.47 13.15 -0.46
N MET A 168 25.33 13.22 0.23
CA MET A 168 24.58 12.02 0.66
C MET A 168 24.11 11.20 -0.53
N LEU A 169 23.63 11.85 -1.59
CA LEU A 169 23.23 11.19 -2.84
C LEU A 169 24.41 10.48 -3.51
N GLY A 170 25.58 11.13 -3.55
CA GLY A 170 26.81 10.50 -4.08
C GLY A 170 27.27 9.32 -3.24
N ALA A 171 27.17 9.41 -1.90
CA ALA A 171 27.57 8.33 -0.99
C ALA A 171 26.63 7.11 -1.02
N ALA A 172 25.39 7.28 -1.51
CA ALA A 172 24.44 6.18 -1.67
C ALA A 172 24.72 5.30 -2.90
N LEU A 173 25.60 5.73 -3.80
CA LEU A 173 25.93 5.01 -5.01
C LEU A 173 26.90 3.84 -4.73
N PRO A 174 26.77 2.72 -5.45
CA PRO A 174 27.78 1.67 -5.40
C PRO A 174 29.12 2.18 -5.93
N GLU A 175 30.22 1.59 -5.45
CA GLU A 175 31.56 1.95 -5.91
C GLU A 175 31.68 1.71 -7.42
N GLY A 176 32.17 2.72 -8.16
CA GLY A 176 32.32 2.68 -9.61
C GLY A 176 31.05 2.97 -10.43
N ALA A 177 29.97 3.48 -9.82
CA ALA A 177 28.79 3.94 -10.55
C ALA A 177 29.15 4.98 -11.62
N ASP A 178 28.60 4.81 -12.82
CA ASP A 178 28.74 5.72 -13.98
C ASP A 178 27.56 6.70 -14.11
N TYR A 179 26.69 6.75 -13.11
CA TYR A 179 25.51 7.62 -13.03
C TYR A 179 25.52 8.45 -11.74
N VAL A 180 24.71 9.50 -11.72
CA VAL A 180 24.55 10.40 -10.56
C VAL A 180 23.08 10.46 -10.18
N ILE A 181 22.78 10.43 -8.88
CA ILE A 181 21.45 10.77 -8.36
C ILE A 181 21.42 12.27 -8.09
N SER A 182 20.54 12.99 -8.77
CA SER A 182 20.33 14.42 -8.60
C SER A 182 19.20 14.71 -7.63
N ALA A 183 19.10 15.96 -7.17
CA ALA A 183 17.97 16.41 -6.36
C ALA A 183 16.61 16.24 -7.08
N ALA A 184 16.60 16.24 -8.42
CA ALA A 184 15.38 16.02 -9.19
C ALA A 184 14.93 14.56 -9.19
N ASP A 185 15.84 13.60 -8.98
CA ASP A 185 15.53 12.16 -8.96
C ASP A 185 14.91 11.72 -7.63
N VAL A 186 15.05 12.53 -6.59
CA VAL A 186 14.51 12.31 -5.24
C VAL A 186 13.44 13.32 -4.85
N ALA A 187 13.06 14.21 -5.79
CA ALA A 187 11.99 15.16 -5.58
C ALA A 187 10.64 14.44 -5.59
N VAL A 188 9.79 14.71 -4.59
CA VAL A 188 8.43 14.18 -4.50
C VAL A 188 7.46 15.24 -5.01
N ALA A 189 6.90 15.03 -6.21
CA ALA A 189 5.98 15.93 -6.89
C ALA A 189 4.64 15.23 -7.20
N PRO A 190 3.74 15.09 -6.19
CA PRO A 190 2.46 14.42 -6.36
C PRO A 190 1.61 15.03 -7.47
N ASN A 191 1.13 14.19 -8.40
CA ASN A 191 0.21 14.59 -9.46
C ASN A 191 -0.95 13.59 -9.57
N PRO A 192 -2.16 13.94 -9.07
CA PRO A 192 -3.35 13.09 -9.20
C PRO A 192 -3.74 12.74 -10.65
N SER A 193 -3.39 13.61 -11.59
CA SER A 193 -3.58 13.40 -13.04
C SER A 193 -2.33 12.86 -13.74
N GLY A 194 -1.41 12.29 -12.95
CA GLY A 194 -0.24 11.62 -13.45
C GLY A 194 -0.57 10.48 -14.40
N LYS A 195 0.38 10.14 -15.26
CA LYS A 195 0.21 9.07 -16.25
C LYS A 195 0.06 7.71 -15.54
N SER A 196 -1.02 7.00 -15.84
CA SER A 196 -1.20 5.60 -15.44
C SER A 196 -0.47 4.69 -16.42
N HIS A 197 0.23 3.68 -15.90
CA HIS A 197 1.01 2.73 -16.69
C HIS A 197 0.29 1.40 -16.86
N ALA A 198 -1.02 1.46 -17.08
CA ALA A 198 -1.78 0.31 -17.51
C ALA A 198 -1.11 -0.29 -18.76
N SER A 199 -0.59 -1.51 -18.62
CA SER A 199 0.10 -2.20 -19.71
C SER A 199 -0.92 -2.55 -20.79
N GLY A 200 -1.01 -1.75 -21.84
CA GLY A 200 -1.63 -2.14 -23.10
C GLY A 200 -0.69 -3.07 -23.87
N ASN A 201 -0.49 -4.30 -23.40
CA ASN A 201 0.37 -5.27 -24.09
C ASN A 201 -0.46 -6.47 -24.54
N TRP A 202 -0.54 -6.68 -25.85
CA TRP A 202 -1.04 -7.87 -26.54
C TRP A 202 -0.53 -9.22 -25.99
N PHE A 203 0.53 -9.23 -25.16
CA PHE A 203 1.03 -10.42 -24.48
C PHE A 203 0.20 -10.85 -23.25
N THR A 204 -0.56 -9.92 -22.62
CA THR A 204 -1.44 -10.25 -21.48
C THR A 204 -2.71 -10.99 -21.90
N ASP A 205 -3.10 -10.90 -23.17
CA ASP A 205 -4.24 -11.63 -23.74
C ASP A 205 -3.99 -13.15 -23.85
N LEU A 206 -2.73 -13.59 -23.84
CA LEU A 206 -2.38 -15.02 -23.90
C LEU A 206 -2.39 -15.74 -22.55
N ALA A 207 -2.44 -15.01 -21.43
CA ALA A 207 -2.40 -15.59 -20.08
C ALA A 207 -3.75 -15.60 -19.34
N GLY A 208 -4.80 -15.03 -19.94
CA GLY A 208 -6.20 -15.27 -19.58
C GLY A 208 -6.58 -14.97 -18.12
N ALA A 209 -6.82 -13.70 -17.80
CA ALA A 209 -7.83 -13.17 -16.87
C ALA A 209 -7.41 -11.74 -16.47
N THR A 210 -7.89 -10.75 -17.23
CA THR A 210 -7.92 -9.37 -16.73
C THR A 210 -9.23 -9.19 -15.96
N GLU A 211 -9.14 -8.82 -14.69
CA GLU A 211 -10.29 -8.65 -13.81
C GLU A 211 -10.12 -7.38 -12.99
N ASP A 212 -11.20 -6.63 -12.84
CA ASP A 212 -11.18 -5.45 -11.99
C ASP A 212 -11.02 -5.85 -10.52
N ARG A 213 -10.31 -5.02 -9.76
CA ARG A 213 -10.15 -5.24 -8.32
C ARG A 213 -11.46 -4.99 -7.59
N ILE A 214 -11.70 -5.78 -6.56
CA ILE A 214 -12.84 -5.57 -5.66
C ILE A 214 -12.44 -4.52 -4.62
N CYS A 215 -12.89 -3.28 -4.83
CA CYS A 215 -12.70 -2.21 -3.85
C CYS A 215 -13.61 -2.44 -2.64
N CYS A 216 -13.05 -2.92 -1.53
CA CYS A 216 -13.82 -3.30 -0.34
C CYS A 216 -12.98 -3.22 0.93
N VAL A 217 -13.65 -3.32 2.07
CA VAL A 217 -13.03 -3.53 3.39
C VAL A 217 -13.21 -4.99 3.77
N ILE A 218 -12.11 -5.66 4.12
CA ILE A 218 -12.14 -7.05 4.62
C ILE A 218 -12.28 -7.04 6.14
N GLN A 219 -13.15 -7.88 6.68
CA GLN A 219 -13.26 -8.17 8.10
C GLN A 219 -13.49 -9.66 8.29
N ASP A 220 -12.78 -10.28 9.21
CA ASP A 220 -12.84 -11.73 9.47
C ASP A 220 -12.65 -12.55 8.18
N ASP A 221 -11.69 -12.12 7.35
CA ASP A 221 -11.34 -12.68 6.04
C ASP A 221 -12.38 -12.53 4.92
N GLU A 222 -13.50 -11.86 5.20
CA GLU A 222 -14.61 -11.69 4.27
C GLU A 222 -14.81 -10.22 3.84
N PRO A 223 -15.24 -9.94 2.60
CA PRO A 223 -15.67 -8.61 2.19
C PRO A 223 -16.87 -8.12 3.01
N THR A 224 -16.87 -6.84 3.35
CA THR A 224 -17.97 -6.21 4.09
C THR A 224 -18.63 -5.09 3.28
N SER A 225 -19.79 -4.62 3.75
CA SER A 225 -20.46 -3.42 3.24
C SER A 225 -19.91 -2.11 3.84
N VAL A 226 -18.86 -2.18 4.67
CA VAL A 226 -18.19 -0.99 5.19
C VAL A 226 -17.56 -0.25 4.01
N PRO A 227 -17.82 1.06 3.85
CA PRO A 227 -17.21 1.84 2.78
C PRO A 227 -15.66 1.75 2.82
N PRO A 228 -14.99 1.38 1.70
CA PRO A 228 -13.54 1.46 1.62
C PRO A 228 -13.09 2.91 1.60
N LEU A 229 -11.85 3.14 2.02
CA LEU A 229 -11.26 4.45 2.15
C LEU A 229 -10.42 4.78 0.92
N LEU A 230 -10.74 5.87 0.24
CA LEU A 230 -10.06 6.35 -0.96
C LEU A 230 -9.24 7.58 -0.60
N HIS A 231 -8.06 7.71 -1.21
CA HIS A 231 -7.28 8.92 -1.10
C HIS A 231 -7.93 10.07 -1.90
N TRP A 232 -7.84 11.32 -1.40
CA TRP A 232 -8.42 12.51 -2.08
C TRP A 232 -7.99 12.63 -3.54
N SER A 233 -6.76 12.20 -3.88
CA SER A 233 -6.23 12.29 -5.24
C SER A 233 -7.04 11.44 -6.23
N LEU A 234 -7.60 10.32 -5.78
CA LEU A 234 -8.44 9.45 -6.60
C LEU A 234 -9.76 10.17 -6.92
N ALA A 235 -10.38 10.78 -5.91
CA ALA A 235 -11.56 11.62 -6.10
C ALA A 235 -11.29 12.83 -6.99
N ALA A 236 -10.12 13.48 -6.84
CA ALA A 236 -9.68 14.58 -7.68
C ALA A 236 -9.51 14.14 -9.14
N ARG A 237 -8.96 12.94 -9.37
CA ARG A 237 -8.82 12.36 -10.72
C ARG A 237 -10.18 12.11 -11.37
N ILE A 238 -11.13 11.50 -10.66
CA ILE A 238 -12.50 11.27 -11.17
C ILE A 238 -13.18 12.60 -11.55
N ARG A 239 -12.99 13.65 -10.75
CA ARG A 239 -13.52 15.00 -11.01
C ARG A 239 -12.88 15.66 -12.23
N GLY A 240 -11.56 15.51 -12.38
CA GLY A 240 -10.75 16.21 -13.38
C GLY A 240 -10.68 15.51 -14.74
N GLU A 241 -10.84 14.19 -14.79
CA GLU A 241 -10.68 13.38 -16.00
C GLU A 241 -12.00 12.73 -16.41
N LEU A 242 -12.55 13.17 -17.54
CA LEU A 242 -13.85 12.67 -18.04
C LEU A 242 -13.82 11.19 -18.42
N GLU A 243 -12.67 10.68 -18.84
CA GLU A 243 -12.52 9.28 -19.25
C GLU A 243 -12.15 8.36 -18.08
N TYR A 244 -11.76 8.91 -16.93
CA TYR A 244 -11.41 8.10 -15.77
C TYR A 244 -12.68 7.69 -15.01
N ARG A 245 -13.19 6.49 -15.33
CA ARG A 245 -14.44 5.93 -14.81
C ARG A 245 -14.17 4.55 -14.20
N PRO A 246 -13.66 4.49 -12.96
CA PRO A 246 -13.27 3.22 -12.36
C PRO A 246 -14.49 2.37 -11.99
N ASP A 247 -14.72 1.30 -12.75
CA ASP A 247 -15.81 0.35 -12.55
C ASP A 247 -15.91 -0.22 -11.12
N PRO A 248 -14.80 -0.51 -10.40
CA PRO A 248 -14.87 -0.94 -8.99
C PRO A 248 -15.63 -0.01 -8.06
N LEU A 249 -15.75 1.28 -8.40
CA LEU A 249 -16.41 2.29 -7.58
C LEU A 249 -17.85 2.59 -8.02
N ASN A 250 -18.35 1.97 -9.09
CA ASN A 250 -19.63 2.34 -9.70
C ASN A 250 -20.84 2.08 -8.79
N GLN A 251 -20.85 0.95 -8.09
CA GLN A 251 -22.01 0.47 -7.32
C GLN A 251 -21.75 0.33 -5.82
N ILE A 252 -20.68 0.92 -5.31
CA ILE A 252 -20.34 0.86 -3.88
C ILE A 252 -20.38 2.26 -3.27
N SER A 253 -20.62 2.30 -1.96
CA SER A 253 -20.32 3.49 -1.16
C SER A 253 -18.86 3.46 -0.74
N PHE A 254 -18.22 4.62 -0.67
CA PHE A 254 -16.82 4.77 -0.28
C PHE A 254 -16.61 6.06 0.52
N GLU A 255 -15.58 6.05 1.36
CA GLU A 255 -15.11 7.21 2.11
C GLU A 255 -13.95 7.87 1.37
N VAL A 256 -13.82 9.19 1.42
CA VAL A 256 -12.70 9.93 0.85
C VAL A 256 -11.92 10.61 1.97
N LEU A 257 -10.64 10.20 2.13
CA LEU A 257 -9.68 10.92 2.98
C LEU A 257 -9.48 12.32 2.42
N PRO A 258 -9.48 13.36 3.26
CA PRO A 258 -9.27 14.73 2.79
C PRO A 258 -7.81 15.00 2.43
N MET A 259 -7.58 16.10 1.70
CA MET A 259 -6.25 16.57 1.34
C MET A 259 -5.51 17.22 2.51
N GLN A 260 -6.23 17.95 3.37
CA GLN A 260 -5.64 18.65 4.50
C GLN A 260 -5.98 17.92 5.81
N ALA A 261 -4.99 17.85 6.70
CA ALA A 261 -5.20 17.31 8.03
C ALA A 261 -6.19 18.19 8.80
N GLY A 262 -7.26 17.58 9.32
CA GLY A 262 -8.31 18.27 10.10
C GLY A 262 -9.64 18.46 9.37
N ASP A 263 -9.65 18.30 8.04
CA ASP A 263 -10.89 18.23 7.27
C ASP A 263 -11.66 16.92 7.57
N SER A 264 -12.97 16.92 7.34
CA SER A 264 -13.81 15.74 7.56
C SER A 264 -13.73 14.74 6.41
N ILE A 265 -13.71 13.45 6.72
CA ILE A 265 -13.95 12.38 5.75
C ILE A 265 -15.37 12.51 5.20
N GLU A 266 -15.51 12.44 3.88
CA GLU A 266 -16.80 12.48 3.17
C GLU A 266 -17.18 11.10 2.64
N VAL A 267 -18.48 10.79 2.62
CA VAL A 267 -19.01 9.52 2.10
C VAL A 267 -19.74 9.77 0.80
N PHE A 268 -19.46 8.94 -0.21
CA PHE A 268 -20.10 8.99 -1.52
C PHE A 268 -20.67 7.62 -1.89
N SER A 269 -21.65 7.59 -2.79
CA SER A 269 -22.21 6.35 -3.35
C SER A 269 -22.11 6.39 -4.86
N GLY A 270 -21.31 5.49 -5.43
CA GLY A 270 -20.97 5.48 -6.83
C GLY A 270 -20.00 6.59 -7.23
N TYR A 271 -19.11 6.34 -8.20
CA TYR A 271 -18.20 7.38 -8.69
C TYR A 271 -18.95 8.60 -9.30
N ASN A 272 -20.19 8.41 -9.78
CA ASN A 272 -21.01 9.51 -10.32
C ASN A 272 -21.24 10.62 -9.29
N ALA A 273 -21.30 10.30 -7.99
CA ALA A 273 -21.44 11.30 -6.93
C ALA A 273 -20.25 12.28 -6.87
N LEU A 274 -19.09 11.88 -7.39
CA LEU A 274 -17.91 12.72 -7.50
C LEU A 274 -17.90 13.61 -8.75
N LEU A 275 -18.70 13.30 -9.77
CA LEU A 275 -18.68 14.04 -11.03
C LEU A 275 -19.25 15.47 -10.86
N PRO A 276 -18.80 16.42 -11.70
CA PRO A 276 -19.44 17.74 -11.78
C PRO A 276 -20.95 17.61 -12.07
N PRO A 277 -21.81 18.51 -11.56
CA PRO A 277 -23.27 18.37 -11.64
C PRO A 277 -23.86 18.11 -13.04
N GLY A 278 -23.22 18.56 -14.12
CA GLY A 278 -23.65 18.33 -15.50
C GLY A 278 -23.23 17.00 -16.12
N LEU A 279 -22.52 16.16 -15.37
CA LEU A 279 -21.97 14.87 -15.82
C LEU A 279 -22.42 13.70 -14.92
N ARG A 280 -23.27 13.97 -13.93
CA ARG A 280 -23.83 12.97 -13.01
C ARG A 280 -24.98 12.21 -13.64
#